data_AF-A0A226GQR1-F1
#
_entry.id   AF-A0A226GQR1-F1
#
_cell.length_a   1.000
_cell.length_b   1.000
_cell.length_c   1.000
_cell.angle_alpha   90.00
_cell.angle_beta   90.00
_cell.angle_gamma   90.00
#
_symmetry.space_group_name_H-M   'P 1'
#
loop_
_entity.id
_entity.type
_entity.pdbx_description
1 polymer ?
#
loop_
_entity_poly.entity_id
_entity_poly.type
_entity_poly.pdbx_seq_one_letter_code
_entity_poly.pdbx_strand_id
1 'polypeptide(L)'
;ETNFWAHHELENPFEVVDAFLGCESLAFYKQTLSEIVFYRSKDEVYQKECPGDVFFCYTAIRSFIRACWSLQHKSKKWKVTALAQNRSILSQASLTAEEYNNPFLVFENAFAEHSLADFEFFLCEIIHLSLRPTIVEFDSDLLTPYIHVIKMLDASQLLLESQVEKIKTNE
;
A
#
# COMPACT_ATOMS: atom_id res chain seq x y z
N GLU A 1 -9.15 15.44 -12.44
CA GLU A 1 -8.16 14.78 -11.57
C GLU A 1 -6.85 15.52 -11.64
N THR A 2 -6.19 15.73 -10.51
CA THR A 2 -4.94 16.49 -10.42
C THR A 2 -3.86 15.76 -11.23
N ASN A 3 -3.29 16.45 -12.21
CA ASN A 3 -2.39 15.89 -13.24
C ASN A 3 -1.13 15.18 -12.70
N PHE A 4 -0.84 15.30 -11.40
CA PHE A 4 0.26 14.60 -10.74
C PHE A 4 0.04 13.06 -10.70
N TRP A 5 -1.22 12.60 -10.65
CA TRP A 5 -1.54 11.21 -10.31
C TRP A 5 -2.03 10.34 -11.48
N ALA A 6 -2.43 10.95 -12.59
CA ALA A 6 -3.25 10.27 -13.60
C ALA A 6 -2.52 9.91 -14.90
N HIS A 7 -1.41 10.57 -15.26
CA HIS A 7 -0.92 10.54 -16.66
C HIS A 7 0.61 10.45 -16.86
N HIS A 8 1.42 10.42 -15.80
CA HIS A 8 2.80 9.97 -15.98
C HIS A 8 2.79 8.44 -15.90
N GLU A 9 3.26 7.77 -16.96
CA GLU A 9 3.94 6.49 -16.76
C GLU A 9 4.86 6.71 -15.56
N LEU A 10 4.72 5.90 -14.52
CA LEU A 10 5.51 6.00 -13.29
C LEU A 10 6.99 5.80 -13.65
N GLU A 11 7.67 6.84 -14.12
CA GLU A 11 9.07 6.77 -14.59
C GLU A 11 9.94 6.20 -13.47
N ASN A 12 9.60 6.55 -12.22
CA ASN A 12 10.19 6.00 -11.03
C ASN A 12 9.14 5.72 -9.92
N PRO A 13 8.77 4.45 -9.68
CA PRO A 13 7.79 4.14 -8.63
C PRO A 13 8.30 4.46 -7.22
N PHE A 14 9.62 4.61 -7.01
CA PHE A 14 10.15 5.05 -5.72
C PHE A 14 9.80 6.51 -5.42
N GLU A 15 9.74 7.39 -6.42
CA GLU A 15 9.36 8.80 -6.23
C GLU A 15 7.90 8.94 -5.83
N VAL A 16 7.02 8.08 -6.36
CA VAL A 16 5.61 8.07 -5.96
C VAL A 16 5.43 7.52 -4.54
N VAL A 17 6.19 6.50 -4.17
CA VAL A 17 6.19 5.98 -2.80
C VAL A 17 6.73 7.02 -1.81
N ASP A 18 7.82 7.71 -2.15
CA ASP A 18 8.40 8.78 -1.35
C ASP A 18 7.43 9.96 -1.19
N ALA A 19 6.82 10.43 -2.29
CA ALA A 19 5.81 11.48 -2.24
C ALA A 19 4.58 11.07 -1.41
N PHE A 20 4.11 9.82 -1.55
CA PHE A 20 2.99 9.29 -0.76
C PHE A 20 3.30 9.27 0.73
N LEU A 21 4.44 8.71 1.15
CA LEU A 21 4.86 8.66 2.56
C LEU A 21 5.31 10.02 3.11
N GLY A 22 5.61 10.99 2.24
CA GLY A 22 5.87 12.38 2.59
C GLY A 22 4.60 13.23 2.77
N CYS A 23 3.45 12.80 2.24
CA CYS A 23 2.17 13.51 2.41
C CYS A 23 1.60 13.35 3.83
N GLU A 24 1.61 12.11 4.34
CA GLU A 24 1.10 11.75 5.66
C GLU A 24 1.94 10.63 6.27
N SER A 25 1.84 10.44 7.59
CA SER A 25 2.60 9.39 8.27
C SER A 25 2.14 7.97 7.88
N LEU A 26 3.06 6.99 7.88
CA LEU A 26 2.72 5.57 7.71
C LEU A 26 1.61 5.11 8.70
N ALA A 27 1.69 5.59 9.94
CA ALA A 27 0.71 5.29 10.98
C ALA A 27 -0.68 5.82 10.62
N PHE A 28 -0.76 7.03 10.04
CA PHE A 28 -2.01 7.60 9.55
C PHE A 28 -2.64 6.69 8.50
N TYR A 29 -1.92 6.32 7.43
CA TYR A 29 -2.49 5.47 6.38
C TYR A 29 -2.96 4.10 6.88
N LYS A 30 -2.18 3.45 7.77
CA LYS A 30 -2.57 2.16 8.37
C LYS A 30 -3.82 2.30 9.24
N GLN A 31 -3.90 3.35 10.05
CA GLN A 31 -5.06 3.62 10.90
C GLN A 31 -6.29 3.92 10.05
N THR A 32 -6.19 4.83 9.08
CA THR A 32 -7.29 5.18 8.19
C THR A 32 -7.82 3.97 7.44
N LEU A 33 -6.93 3.13 6.87
CA LEU A 33 -7.35 1.91 6.18
C LEU A 33 -8.06 0.92 7.14
N SER A 34 -7.53 0.76 8.36
CA SER A 34 -8.13 -0.09 9.39
C SER A 34 -9.53 0.39 9.78
N GLU A 35 -9.68 1.71 9.96
CA GLU A 35 -10.97 2.33 10.28
C GLU A 35 -11.98 2.15 9.14
N ILE A 36 -11.59 2.42 7.89
CA ILE A 36 -12.45 2.22 6.71
C ILE A 36 -12.93 0.77 6.62
N VAL A 37 -12.02 -0.20 6.77
CA VAL A 37 -12.37 -1.62 6.75
C VAL A 37 -13.30 -1.98 7.92
N PHE A 38 -13.09 -1.41 9.10
CA PHE A 38 -13.94 -1.66 10.27
C PHE A 38 -15.34 -1.05 10.13
N TYR A 39 -15.45 0.13 9.52
CA TYR A 39 -16.72 0.84 9.34
C TYR A 39 -17.72 0.10 8.43
N ARG A 40 -17.26 -0.86 7.62
CA ARG A 40 -18.16 -1.74 6.85
C ARG A 40 -19.17 -2.50 7.72
N SER A 41 -18.83 -2.70 9.00
CA SER A 41 -19.61 -3.44 9.98
C SER A 41 -20.38 -2.52 10.94
N LYS A 42 -20.52 -1.23 10.59
CA LYS A 42 -21.26 -0.24 11.38
C LYS A 42 -22.48 0.28 10.62
N ASP A 43 -23.53 0.59 11.37
CA ASP A 43 -24.68 1.36 10.87
C ASP A 43 -24.41 2.88 10.93
N GLU A 44 -23.24 3.29 10.47
CA GLU A 44 -22.75 4.66 10.52
C GLU A 44 -21.88 4.97 9.30
N VAL A 45 -21.98 6.19 8.77
CA VAL A 45 -21.13 6.67 7.67
C VAL A 45 -19.77 7.12 8.22
N TYR A 46 -18.68 6.51 7.74
CA TYR A 46 -17.31 6.92 8.07
C TYR A 46 -17.06 8.37 7.63
N GLN A 47 -16.49 9.18 8.53
CA GLN A 47 -16.23 10.62 8.31
C GLN A 47 -17.39 11.36 7.62
N LYS A 48 -18.61 11.16 8.12
CA LYS A 48 -19.85 11.76 7.57
C LYS A 48 -19.75 13.27 7.30
N GLU A 49 -19.04 14.00 8.15
CA GLU A 49 -18.88 15.46 8.03
C GLU A 49 -17.87 15.87 6.95
N CYS A 50 -16.92 15.00 6.60
CA CYS A 50 -15.84 15.26 5.65
C CYS A 50 -15.62 14.08 4.67
N PRO A 51 -16.62 13.66 3.87
CA PRO A 51 -16.46 12.54 2.94
C PRO A 51 -15.42 12.79 1.84
N GLY A 52 -15.06 14.06 1.60
CA GLY A 52 -13.96 14.44 0.70
C GLY A 52 -12.60 13.91 1.16
N ASP A 53 -12.36 13.81 2.46
CA ASP A 53 -11.10 13.30 3.02
C ASP A 53 -10.98 11.79 2.78
N VAL A 54 -12.10 11.07 2.85
CA VAL A 54 -12.19 9.65 2.49
C VAL A 54 -11.87 9.45 1.00
N PHE A 55 -12.40 10.31 0.14
CA PHE A 55 -12.09 10.28 -1.30
C PHE A 55 -10.62 10.62 -1.58
N PHE A 56 -10.05 11.59 -0.87
CA PHE A 56 -8.62 11.90 -0.98
C PHE A 56 -7.76 10.68 -0.59
N CYS A 57 -8.08 10.04 0.54
CA CYS A 57 -7.40 8.81 0.97
C CYS A 57 -7.51 7.69 -0.08
N TYR A 58 -8.69 7.50 -0.67
CA TYR A 58 -8.89 6.58 -1.79
C TYR A 58 -7.92 6.87 -2.94
N THR A 59 -7.83 8.13 -3.38
CA THR A 59 -6.95 8.49 -4.50
C THR A 59 -5.46 8.27 -4.18
N ALA A 60 -5.04 8.61 -2.96
CA ALA A 60 -3.66 8.44 -2.51
C ALA A 60 -3.28 6.95 -2.44
N ILE A 61 -4.10 6.13 -1.76
CA ILE A 61 -3.84 4.68 -1.61
C ILE A 61 -3.90 3.97 -2.96
N ARG A 62 -4.83 4.35 -3.85
CA ARG A 62 -4.89 3.78 -5.21
C ARG A 62 -3.62 4.06 -6.01
N SER A 63 -3.11 5.29 -5.94
CA SER A 63 -1.84 5.67 -6.58
C SER A 63 -0.68 4.85 -6.01
N PHE A 64 -0.63 4.73 -4.68
CA PHE A 64 0.36 3.90 -3.99
C PHE A 64 0.34 2.43 -4.44
N ILE A 65 -0.84 1.80 -4.52
CA ILE A 65 -0.98 0.41 -4.99
C ILE A 65 -0.43 0.24 -6.42
N ARG A 66 -0.66 1.21 -7.32
CA ARG A 66 -0.09 1.18 -8.68
C ARG A 66 1.43 1.31 -8.70
N ALA A 67 1.99 2.10 -7.78
CA ALA A 67 3.44 2.16 -7.60
C ALA A 67 4.00 0.82 -7.08
N CYS A 68 3.34 0.18 -6.10
CA CYS A 68 3.68 -1.15 -5.63
C CYS A 68 3.62 -2.21 -6.74
N TRP A 69 2.59 -2.14 -7.59
CA TRP A 69 2.48 -3.02 -8.77
C TRP A 69 3.67 -2.86 -9.71
N SER A 70 4.17 -1.64 -9.89
CA SER A 70 5.38 -1.38 -10.68
C SER A 70 6.65 -1.89 -9.98
N LEU A 71 6.72 -1.81 -8.64
CA LEU A 71 7.85 -2.27 -7.83
C LEU A 71 8.03 -3.79 -7.85
N GLN A 72 6.96 -4.57 -7.99
CA GLN A 72 7.05 -6.04 -8.06
C GLN A 72 8.01 -6.51 -9.17
N HIS A 73 8.11 -5.76 -10.27
CA HIS A 73 8.96 -6.10 -11.42
C HIS A 73 10.40 -5.57 -11.29
N LYS A 74 10.67 -4.73 -10.28
CA LYS A 74 11.97 -4.06 -10.08
C LYS A 74 12.93 -4.87 -9.20
N SER A 75 12.47 -5.89 -8.47
CA SER A 75 13.32 -6.82 -7.69
C SER A 75 14.46 -7.44 -8.50
N LYS A 76 14.23 -7.70 -9.79
CA LYS A 76 15.23 -8.25 -10.73
C LYS A 76 16.36 -7.26 -11.05
N LYS A 77 16.14 -5.97 -10.82
CA LYS A 77 17.04 -4.87 -11.19
C LYS A 77 17.60 -4.13 -9.99
N TRP A 78 17.07 -4.35 -8.80
CA TRP A 78 17.40 -3.61 -7.59
C TRP A 78 17.57 -4.56 -6.42
N LYS A 79 18.65 -4.38 -5.66
CA LYS A 79 18.93 -5.16 -4.46
C LYS A 79 19.09 -4.20 -3.29
N VAL A 80 18.53 -4.58 -2.14
CA VAL A 80 18.82 -3.89 -0.89
C VAL A 80 20.24 -4.26 -0.46
N THR A 81 21.19 -3.33 -0.57
CA THR A 81 22.62 -3.58 -0.36
C THR A 81 23.08 -3.33 1.07
N ALA A 82 22.39 -2.45 1.80
CA ALA A 82 22.59 -2.28 3.23
C ALA A 82 21.22 -2.19 3.92
N LEU A 83 20.82 -3.30 4.54
CA LEU A 83 19.84 -3.26 5.62
C LEU A 83 20.59 -2.61 6.80
N ALA A 84 20.11 -1.47 7.31
CA ALA A 84 20.74 -0.77 8.45
C ALA A 84 21.17 -1.78 9.52
N GLN A 85 22.44 -1.74 9.93
CA GLN A 85 23.08 -2.77 10.77
C GLN A 85 22.46 -2.97 12.18
N ASN A 86 21.38 -2.23 12.51
CA ASN A 86 20.70 -2.25 13.79
C ASN A 86 19.17 -2.44 13.61
N ARG A 87 18.76 -3.56 13.01
CA ARG A 87 17.32 -3.89 12.89
C ARG A 87 16.85 -4.68 14.10
N SER A 88 15.83 -4.15 14.77
CA SER A 88 15.12 -4.82 15.87
C SER A 88 14.03 -5.75 15.31
N ILE A 89 13.65 -6.80 16.03
CA ILE A 89 12.45 -7.59 15.68
C ILE A 89 11.20 -6.68 15.66
N LEU A 90 11.18 -5.63 16.48
CA LEU A 90 10.10 -4.64 16.49
C LEU A 90 9.98 -3.85 15.17
N SER A 91 11.08 -3.67 14.43
CA SER A 91 11.03 -3.01 13.11
C SER A 91 10.48 -3.91 12.00
N GLN A 92 10.21 -5.19 12.29
CA GLN A 92 9.60 -6.12 11.33
C GLN A 92 8.14 -5.76 11.01
N ALA A 93 7.45 -5.07 11.93
CA ALA A 93 6.05 -4.64 11.77
C ALA A 93 5.13 -5.79 11.31
N SER A 94 4.42 -5.66 10.18
CA SER A 94 3.56 -6.72 9.63
C SER A 94 4.29 -7.74 8.73
N LEU A 95 5.58 -7.55 8.48
CA LEU A 95 6.32 -8.37 7.53
C LEU A 95 6.74 -9.70 8.15
N THR A 96 6.90 -10.73 7.33
CA THR A 96 7.65 -11.93 7.73
C THR A 96 9.15 -11.66 7.77
N ALA A 97 9.95 -12.53 8.39
CA ALA A 97 11.40 -12.34 8.44
C ALA A 97 12.03 -12.35 7.04
N GLU A 98 11.47 -13.13 6.12
CA GLU A 98 11.89 -13.19 4.73
C GLU A 98 11.60 -11.87 4.00
N GLU A 99 10.37 -11.39 4.09
CA GLU A 99 9.94 -10.11 3.51
C GLU A 99 10.67 -8.92 4.12
N TYR A 100 11.01 -8.98 5.40
CA TYR A 100 11.77 -7.93 6.05
C TYR A 100 13.20 -7.82 5.52
N ASN A 101 13.81 -8.95 5.15
CA ASN A 101 15.13 -8.99 4.53
C ASN A 101 15.07 -8.63 3.04
N ASN A 102 13.99 -8.98 2.35
CA ASN A 102 13.74 -8.62 0.96
C ASN A 102 12.33 -8.03 0.79
N PRO A 103 12.16 -6.71 0.96
CA PRO A 103 10.84 -6.07 0.93
C PRO A 103 10.11 -6.19 -0.41
N PHE A 104 10.84 -6.45 -1.50
CA PHE A 104 10.23 -6.67 -2.80
C PHE A 104 9.35 -7.93 -2.86
N LEU A 105 9.63 -8.94 -2.01
CA LEU A 105 8.80 -10.14 -1.91
C LEU A 105 7.36 -9.81 -1.50
N VAL A 106 7.15 -8.74 -0.74
CA VAL A 106 5.80 -8.32 -0.35
C VAL A 106 4.96 -7.96 -1.57
N PHE A 107 5.54 -7.22 -2.52
CA PHE A 107 4.84 -6.86 -3.75
C PHE A 107 4.65 -8.08 -4.64
N GLU A 108 5.68 -8.91 -4.80
CA GLU A 108 5.59 -10.13 -5.60
C GLU A 108 4.52 -11.09 -5.07
N ASN A 109 4.50 -11.35 -3.77
CA ASN A 109 3.52 -12.23 -3.12
C ASN A 109 2.10 -11.69 -3.26
N ALA A 110 1.91 -10.39 -3.01
CA ALA A 110 0.60 -9.76 -3.11
C ALA A 110 0.04 -9.82 -4.54
N PHE A 111 0.87 -9.53 -5.55
CA PHE A 111 0.43 -9.53 -6.95
C PHE A 111 0.43 -10.92 -7.62
N ALA A 112 1.01 -11.93 -6.97
CA ALA A 112 0.81 -13.33 -7.33
C ALA A 112 -0.56 -13.86 -6.89
N GLU A 113 -1.10 -13.35 -5.78
CA GLU A 113 -2.40 -13.75 -5.23
C GLU A 113 -3.56 -12.90 -5.78
N HIS A 114 -3.34 -11.60 -5.97
CA HIS A 114 -4.35 -10.65 -6.44
C HIS A 114 -3.84 -9.79 -7.60
N SER A 115 -4.64 -9.63 -8.64
CA SER A 115 -4.30 -8.69 -9.72
C SER A 115 -4.38 -7.24 -9.25
N LEU A 116 -3.77 -6.31 -10.01
CA LEU A 116 -3.96 -4.88 -9.76
C LEU A 116 -5.45 -4.49 -9.76
N ALA A 117 -6.25 -5.10 -10.64
CA ALA A 117 -7.68 -4.84 -10.70
C ALA A 117 -8.42 -5.32 -9.44
N ASP A 118 -7.99 -6.45 -8.85
CA ASP A 118 -8.57 -6.96 -7.60
C ASP A 118 -8.29 -5.99 -6.43
N PHE A 119 -7.09 -5.41 -6.37
CA PHE A 119 -6.78 -4.38 -5.38
C PHE A 119 -7.54 -3.08 -5.60
N GLU A 120 -7.70 -2.63 -6.85
CA GLU A 120 -8.52 -1.46 -7.16
C GLU A 120 -10.00 -1.68 -6.81
N PHE A 121 -10.52 -2.89 -7.07
CA PHE A 121 -11.85 -3.30 -6.67
C PHE A 121 -11.99 -3.32 -5.15
N PHE A 122 -11.11 -4.02 -4.44
CA PHE A 122 -11.06 -4.02 -2.97
C PHE A 122 -11.12 -2.61 -2.39
N LEU A 123 -10.28 -1.71 -2.89
CA LEU A 123 -10.20 -0.34 -2.39
C LEU A 123 -11.50 0.43 -2.66
N CYS A 124 -12.10 0.25 -3.84
CA CYS A 124 -13.41 0.83 -4.16
C CYS A 124 -14.50 0.31 -3.22
N GLU A 125 -14.51 -1.00 -2.97
CA GLU A 125 -15.54 -1.66 -2.15
C GLU A 125 -15.46 -1.25 -0.68
N ILE A 126 -14.28 -1.21 -0.07
CA ILE A 126 -14.17 -0.79 1.34
C ILE A 126 -14.61 0.66 1.53
N ILE A 127 -14.33 1.53 0.55
CA ILE A 127 -14.76 2.93 0.57
C ILE A 127 -16.28 3.00 0.40
N HIS A 128 -16.83 2.30 -0.60
CA HIS A 128 -18.26 2.22 -0.81
C HIS A 128 -18.99 1.78 0.46
N LEU A 129 -18.57 0.66 1.06
CA LEU A 129 -19.20 0.08 2.25
C LEU A 129 -19.07 1.00 3.47
N SER A 130 -17.90 1.61 3.70
CA SER A 130 -17.68 2.52 4.84
C SER A 130 -18.51 3.80 4.78
N LEU A 131 -18.94 4.21 3.58
CA LEU A 131 -19.75 5.40 3.36
C LEU A 131 -21.26 5.11 3.36
N ARG A 132 -21.67 3.87 3.65
CA ARG A 132 -23.09 3.51 3.77
C ARG A 132 -23.62 3.81 5.18
N PRO A 133 -24.91 4.17 5.31
CA PRO A 133 -25.53 4.36 6.61
C PRO A 133 -26.01 3.05 7.27
N THR A 134 -25.94 1.91 6.56
CA THR A 134 -26.47 0.62 7.01
C THR A 134 -25.57 -0.52 6.60
N ILE A 135 -25.44 -1.51 7.47
CA ILE A 135 -24.69 -2.75 7.20
C ILE A 135 -25.34 -3.52 6.05
N VAL A 136 -24.50 -4.09 5.18
CA VAL A 136 -24.92 -5.04 4.14
C VAL A 136 -24.02 -6.27 4.21
N GLU A 137 -24.62 -7.44 4.11
CA GLU A 137 -23.88 -8.69 3.97
C GLU A 137 -23.06 -8.65 2.68
N PHE A 138 -21.75 -8.86 2.83
CA PHE A 138 -20.80 -8.83 1.73
C PHE A 138 -19.93 -10.07 1.80
N ASP A 139 -19.96 -10.85 0.73
CA ASP A 139 -19.44 -12.23 0.70
C ASP A 139 -18.07 -12.34 0.03
N SER A 140 -17.48 -11.22 -0.43
CA SER A 140 -16.12 -11.24 -0.99
C SER A 140 -15.07 -11.03 0.11
N ASP A 141 -13.92 -11.68 -0.06
CA ASP A 141 -12.79 -11.53 0.85
C ASP A 141 -12.15 -10.15 0.71
N LEU A 142 -12.42 -9.28 1.68
CA LEU A 142 -11.78 -7.96 1.81
C LEU A 142 -10.62 -7.98 2.81
N LEU A 143 -10.44 -9.06 3.57
CA LEU A 143 -9.42 -9.13 4.61
C LEU A 143 -8.05 -9.44 4.02
N THR A 144 -7.97 -10.37 3.07
CA THR A 144 -6.69 -10.74 2.43
C THR A 144 -6.06 -9.58 1.66
N PRO A 145 -6.78 -8.85 0.78
CA PRO A 145 -6.24 -7.66 0.14
C PRO A 145 -5.85 -6.56 1.13
N TYR A 146 -6.61 -6.38 2.21
CA TYR A 146 -6.27 -5.44 3.29
C TYR A 146 -4.92 -5.79 3.94
N ILE A 147 -4.70 -7.06 4.30
CA ILE A 147 -3.43 -7.52 4.90
C ILE A 147 -2.27 -7.25 3.94
N HIS A 148 -2.44 -7.53 2.65
CA HIS A 148 -1.42 -7.23 1.65
C HIS A 148 -1.10 -5.74 1.58
N VAL A 149 -2.10 -4.85 1.55
CA VAL A 149 -1.87 -3.40 1.53
C VAL A 149 -1.13 -2.92 2.79
N ILE A 150 -1.47 -3.45 3.97
CA ILE A 150 -0.74 -3.16 5.22
C ILE A 150 0.74 -3.57 5.11
N LYS A 151 1.02 -4.74 4.55
CA LYS A 151 2.40 -5.20 4.34
C LYS A 151 3.12 -4.34 3.29
N MET A 152 2.44 -3.96 2.21
CA MET A 152 3.02 -3.06 1.19
C MET A 152 3.44 -1.73 1.78
N LEU A 153 2.63 -1.16 2.69
CA LEU A 153 2.95 0.07 3.42
C LEU A 153 4.25 -0.08 4.24
N ASP A 154 4.34 -1.15 5.05
CA ASP A 154 5.53 -1.41 5.88
C ASP A 154 6.78 -1.69 5.00
N ALA A 155 6.63 -2.45 3.92
CA ALA A 155 7.72 -2.74 2.97
C ALA A 155 8.21 -1.50 2.23
N SER A 156 7.30 -0.59 1.90
CA SER A 156 7.62 0.67 1.20
C SER A 156 8.42 1.62 2.09
N GLN A 157 7.99 1.79 3.35
CA GLN A 157 8.76 2.53 4.35
C GLN A 157 10.17 1.95 4.48
N LEU A 158 10.24 0.61 4.57
CA LEU A 158 11.50 -0.09 4.73
C LEU A 158 12.45 0.10 3.53
N LEU A 159 11.93 0.18 2.32
CA LEU A 159 12.72 0.45 1.12
C LEU A 159 13.25 1.89 1.09
N LEU A 160 12.47 2.88 1.52
CA LEU A 160 12.93 4.27 1.60
C LEU A 160 14.02 4.46 2.67
N GLU A 161 13.91 3.75 3.79
CA GLU A 161 14.91 3.78 4.86
C GLU A 161 16.18 2.98 4.53
N SER A 162 16.14 2.15 3.48
CA SER A 162 17.25 1.28 3.08
C SER A 162 18.07 1.90 1.95
N GLN A 163 19.36 1.54 1.87
CA GLN A 163 20.13 1.81 0.65
C GLN A 163 19.74 0.78 -0.41
N VAL A 164 18.99 1.23 -1.42
CA VAL A 164 18.57 0.41 -2.56
C VAL A 164 19.49 0.73 -3.75
N GLU A 165 20.24 -0.27 -4.22
CA GLU A 165 21.14 -0.11 -5.37
C GLU A 165 20.60 -0.84 -6.59
N LYS A 166 20.79 -0.22 -7.77
CA LYS A 166 20.62 -0.92 -9.05
C LYS A 166 21.65 -2.03 -9.13
N ILE A 167 21.20 -3.25 -9.42
CA ILE A 167 22.09 -4.37 -9.74
C ILE A 167 22.84 -3.98 -11.01
N LYS A 168 24.16 -3.78 -10.88
CA LYS A 168 25.03 -3.58 -12.04
C LYS A 168 25.02 -4.87 -12.85
N THR A 169 24.36 -4.83 -14.01
CA THR A 169 24.48 -5.89 -15.01
C THR A 169 25.84 -5.65 -15.67
N ASN A 170 26.82 -6.51 -15.38
CA ASN A 170 28.06 -6.53 -16.16
C ASN A 170 27.70 -7.13 -17.51
N GLU A 171 27.54 -6.29 -18.53
CA GLU A 171 27.68 -6.68 -19.94
C GLU A 171 29.16 -6.69 -20.33
#